data_AF-A0A452Y149-F1
#
_entry.id   AF-A0A452Y149-F1
#
_cell.length_a   1.000
_cell.length_b   1.000
_cell.length_c   1.000
_cell.angle_alpha   90.00
_cell.angle_beta   90.00
_cell.angle_gamma   90.00
#
_symmetry.space_group_name_H-M   'P 1'
#
loop_
_entity.id
_entity.type
_entity.pdbx_description
1 polymer ?
#
loop_
_entity_poly.entity_id
_entity_poly.type
_entity_poly.pdbx_seq_one_letter_code
_entity_poly.pdbx_strand_id
1 'polypeptide(L)'
;MMMLSKPIKAEEAHELGLVDAVVSPNDLLNDARRWALDICESKRPWVRALYKTDKLESPEVAREILNSARVQSRKQAANLQHPLVCIDAVEEGIVSGPRAGLRKEAMAFQELFFSGTCKSLIHVFFSQRATSKQVPGVTDLGLMPRKVSKVAIVGGGPMGSGIATTLILSHYPVILKEINEKFLNAGIGRIKENLQSRVRKGKMTKDNYDKTLSLLTGVLDYEKFKSVDLAIETVVENVKLKQQIFAELEQHCPSHCILATNTSTIDLDLIGEKTNSQDRIVGTHFFAPAHIMPLLEIVRTPRASLQAVVTMLDVGKKIKKTPIVVGNCTGFAVNRMFFPYTQAALLLVDHGMDVDKIDQACIEFGMPIGPFRMTDLVGFDVALATGMQYLENFPERVYKSMLIPLMTEDKRTGEASQKGFYKYEGKRKASPDPEITSYVEESRRISGATPDPE
;
A
#
# COMPACT_ATOMS: atom_id res chain seq x y z
N MET A 1 7.92 -20.98 -5.95
CA MET A 1 7.66 -19.97 -7.01
C MET A 1 6.19 -19.83 -7.33
N MET A 2 5.49 -20.91 -7.71
CA MET A 2 4.09 -20.86 -8.15
C MET A 2 3.13 -20.23 -7.12
N MET A 3 3.29 -20.52 -5.82
CA MET A 3 2.42 -19.95 -4.77
C MET A 3 2.54 -18.42 -4.63
N LEU A 4 3.73 -17.85 -4.82
CA LEU A 4 3.98 -16.43 -4.61
C LEU A 4 3.95 -15.61 -5.91
N SER A 5 3.92 -16.28 -7.07
CA SER A 5 4.03 -15.66 -8.40
C SER A 5 5.19 -14.65 -8.51
N LYS A 6 6.27 -14.87 -7.76
CA LYS A 6 7.42 -13.96 -7.70
C LYS A 6 8.23 -14.08 -9.00
N PRO A 7 8.45 -12.99 -9.75
CA PRO A 7 9.36 -13.02 -10.87
C PRO A 7 10.78 -13.26 -10.37
N ILE A 8 11.51 -14.11 -11.08
CA ILE A 8 12.92 -14.43 -10.83
C ILE A 8 13.78 -13.84 -11.95
N LYS A 9 15.01 -13.45 -11.61
CA LYS A 9 15.96 -12.94 -12.60
C LYS A 9 16.67 -14.08 -13.33
N ALA A 10 17.35 -13.78 -14.43
CA ALA A 10 18.02 -14.77 -15.27
C ALA A 10 19.08 -15.57 -14.48
N GLU A 11 19.85 -14.90 -13.64
CA GLU A 11 20.92 -15.51 -12.83
C GLU A 11 20.33 -16.47 -11.78
N GLU A 12 19.33 -16.00 -11.02
CA GLU A 12 18.59 -16.82 -10.04
C GLU A 12 17.90 -18.02 -10.73
N ALA A 13 17.33 -17.81 -11.92
CA ALA A 13 16.70 -18.89 -12.70
C ALA A 13 17.72 -19.96 -13.13
N HIS A 14 18.95 -19.55 -13.45
CA HIS A 14 20.01 -20.47 -13.85
C HIS A 14 20.52 -21.28 -12.66
N GLU A 15 20.77 -20.64 -11.51
CA GLU A 15 21.12 -21.31 -10.26
C GLU A 15 20.05 -22.33 -9.83
N LEU A 16 18.77 -21.98 -9.99
CA LEU A 16 17.64 -22.87 -9.73
C LEU A 16 17.45 -23.96 -10.79
N GLY A 17 18.18 -23.91 -11.91
CA GLY A 17 18.10 -24.87 -13.02
C GLY A 17 16.81 -24.79 -13.84
N LEU A 18 16.14 -23.64 -13.83
CA LEU A 18 14.96 -23.36 -14.66
C LEU A 18 15.34 -22.94 -16.08
N VAL A 19 16.56 -22.39 -16.24
CA VAL A 19 17.16 -22.10 -17.54
C VAL A 19 18.54 -22.75 -17.60
N ASP A 20 18.88 -23.33 -18.75
CA ASP A 20 20.14 -24.07 -18.92
C ASP A 20 21.34 -23.15 -19.16
N ALA A 21 21.14 -21.89 -19.58
CA ALA A 21 22.17 -20.89 -19.77
C ALA A 21 21.63 -19.45 -19.72
N VAL A 22 22.52 -18.50 -19.42
CA VAL A 22 22.27 -17.05 -19.50
C VAL A 22 23.26 -16.45 -20.47
N VAL A 23 22.77 -15.71 -21.46
CA VAL A 23 23.56 -15.15 -22.56
C VAL A 23 23.18 -13.70 -22.82
N SER A 24 24.02 -12.98 -23.56
CA SER A 24 23.72 -11.60 -23.94
C SER A 24 22.50 -11.54 -24.89
N PRO A 25 21.71 -10.45 -24.89
CA PRO A 25 20.59 -10.32 -25.83
C PRO A 25 21.00 -10.43 -27.30
N ASN A 26 22.22 -10.02 -27.65
CA ASN A 26 22.74 -10.05 -29.01
C ASN A 26 23.10 -11.48 -29.47
N ASP A 27 23.50 -12.34 -28.53
CA ASP A 27 23.93 -13.72 -28.82
C ASP A 27 22.81 -14.75 -28.67
N LEU A 28 21.69 -14.37 -28.05
CA LEU A 28 20.58 -15.26 -27.69
C LEU A 28 20.15 -16.20 -28.82
N LEU A 29 19.90 -15.66 -30.01
CA LEU A 29 19.44 -16.46 -31.15
C LEU A 29 20.55 -17.37 -31.70
N ASN A 30 21.80 -16.90 -31.72
CA ASN A 30 22.93 -17.69 -32.22
C ASN A 30 23.23 -18.86 -31.27
N ASP A 31 23.26 -18.59 -29.97
CA ASP A 31 23.48 -19.60 -28.95
C ASP A 31 22.33 -20.61 -28.87
N ALA A 32 21.08 -20.16 -28.95
CA ALA A 32 19.93 -21.06 -28.99
C ALA A 32 19.97 -21.99 -30.22
N ARG A 33 20.34 -21.48 -31.40
CA ARG A 33 20.50 -22.29 -32.62
C ARG A 33 21.62 -23.32 -32.47
N ARG A 34 22.78 -22.88 -31.99
CA ARG A 34 23.91 -23.77 -31.72
C ARG A 34 23.53 -24.87 -30.73
N TRP A 35 22.81 -24.51 -29.67
CA TRP A 35 22.33 -25.48 -28.68
C TRP A 35 21.37 -26.52 -29.28
N ALA A 36 20.47 -26.10 -30.16
CA ALA A 36 19.57 -27.00 -30.87
C ALA A 36 20.33 -27.94 -31.82
N LEU A 37 21.36 -27.43 -32.53
CA LEU A 37 22.24 -28.24 -33.37
C LEU A 37 23.04 -29.24 -32.53
N ASP A 38 23.60 -28.81 -31.39
CA ASP A 38 24.30 -29.70 -30.45
C ASP A 38 23.39 -30.85 -29.96
N ILE A 39 22.11 -30.58 -29.71
CA ILE A 39 21.13 -31.61 -29.35
C ILE A 39 20.89 -32.57 -30.52
N CYS A 40 20.72 -32.04 -31.73
CA CYS A 40 20.49 -32.83 -32.94
C CYS A 40 21.69 -33.74 -33.27
N GLU A 41 22.90 -33.21 -33.11
CA GLU A 41 24.16 -33.93 -33.31
C GLU A 41 24.53 -34.83 -32.11
N SER A 42 23.65 -34.96 -31.11
CA SER A 42 23.86 -35.75 -29.88
C SER A 42 25.09 -35.34 -29.06
N LYS A 43 25.60 -34.12 -29.28
CA LYS A 43 26.64 -33.49 -28.44
C LYS A 43 26.08 -33.08 -27.08
N ARG A 44 24.77 -32.87 -26.99
CA ARG A 44 24.02 -32.58 -25.76
C ARG A 44 22.78 -33.45 -25.66
N PRO A 45 22.41 -33.93 -24.46
CA PRO A 45 21.20 -34.72 -24.28
C PRO A 45 19.94 -33.85 -24.41
N TRP A 46 18.91 -34.36 -25.08
CA TRP A 46 17.58 -33.78 -25.02
C TRP A 46 16.84 -34.26 -23.76
N VAL A 47 16.72 -33.38 -22.76
CA VAL A 47 16.06 -33.71 -21.50
C VAL A 47 14.64 -33.14 -21.47
N ARG A 48 13.64 -34.02 -21.36
CA ARG A 48 12.24 -33.62 -21.20
C ARG A 48 11.99 -33.18 -19.76
N ALA A 49 11.70 -31.89 -19.56
CA ALA A 49 11.47 -31.29 -18.24
C ALA A 49 10.44 -32.05 -17.38
N LEU A 50 9.38 -32.59 -18.01
CA LEU A 50 8.32 -33.34 -17.33
C LEU A 50 8.81 -34.57 -16.55
N TYR A 51 9.94 -35.15 -16.96
CA TYR A 51 10.50 -36.37 -16.36
C TYR A 51 11.79 -36.10 -15.58
N LYS A 52 12.15 -34.82 -15.35
CA LYS A 52 13.29 -34.47 -14.50
C LYS A 52 12.94 -34.78 -13.04
N THR A 53 13.76 -35.60 -12.39
CA THR A 53 13.63 -35.97 -10.97
C THR A 53 14.91 -35.69 -10.18
N ASP A 54 15.93 -35.10 -10.81
CA ASP A 54 17.25 -34.83 -10.26
C ASP A 54 17.24 -33.90 -9.03
N LYS A 55 16.15 -33.17 -8.83
CA LYS A 55 15.93 -32.25 -7.70
C LYS A 55 14.76 -32.67 -6.80
N LEU A 56 14.21 -33.87 -6.99
CA LEU A 56 13.17 -34.40 -6.11
C LEU A 56 13.83 -35.18 -4.97
N GLU A 57 13.49 -34.80 -3.74
CA GLU A 57 13.86 -35.53 -2.54
C GLU A 57 13.08 -36.85 -2.42
N SER A 58 13.39 -37.66 -1.40
CA SER A 58 12.60 -38.87 -1.12
C SER A 58 11.12 -38.53 -0.86
N PRO A 59 10.18 -39.46 -1.11
CA PRO A 59 8.75 -39.22 -0.91
C PRO A 59 8.38 -38.72 0.50
N GLU A 60 9.09 -39.19 1.53
CA GLU A 60 8.89 -38.78 2.92
C GLU A 60 9.25 -37.30 3.12
N VAL A 61 10.45 -36.91 2.66
CA VAL A 61 10.95 -35.54 2.76
C VAL A 61 10.08 -34.59 1.93
N ALA A 62 9.71 -35.00 0.71
CA ALA A 62 8.82 -34.22 -0.14
C ALA A 62 7.48 -33.94 0.56
N ARG A 63 6.90 -34.94 1.25
CA ARG A 63 5.65 -34.78 1.99
C ARG A 63 5.77 -33.80 3.16
N GLU A 64 6.88 -33.83 3.90
CA GLU A 64 7.14 -32.85 4.97
C GLU A 64 7.25 -31.42 4.44
N ILE A 65 7.94 -31.23 3.31
CA ILE A 65 8.06 -29.93 2.64
C ILE A 65 6.68 -29.43 2.20
N LEU A 66 5.87 -30.28 1.56
CA LEU A 66 4.54 -29.92 1.09
C LEU A 66 3.59 -29.60 2.25
N ASN A 67 3.64 -30.35 3.34
CA ASN A 67 2.86 -30.06 4.55
C ASN A 67 3.26 -28.73 5.19
N SER A 68 4.56 -28.43 5.24
CA SER A 68 5.06 -27.12 5.68
C SER A 68 4.55 -25.99 4.79
N ALA A 69 4.53 -26.19 3.47
CA ALA A 69 3.97 -25.24 2.50
C ALA A 69 2.46 -25.02 2.68
N ARG A 70 1.68 -26.07 3.02
CA ARG A 70 0.25 -25.95 3.33
C ARG A 70 0.01 -25.10 4.58
N VAL A 71 0.77 -25.35 5.65
CA VAL A 71 0.70 -24.57 6.89
C VAL A 71 1.04 -23.10 6.63
N GLN A 72 2.09 -22.84 5.86
CA GLN A 72 2.48 -21.47 5.49
C GLN A 72 1.40 -20.78 4.65
N SER A 73 0.81 -21.48 3.67
CA SER A 73 -0.22 -20.94 2.79
C SER A 73 -1.48 -20.53 3.57
N ARG A 74 -1.94 -21.38 4.49
CA ARG A 74 -3.09 -21.09 5.37
C ARG A 74 -2.84 -19.87 6.27
N LYS A 75 -1.61 -19.70 6.76
CA LYS A 75 -1.24 -18.53 7.57
C LYS A 75 -1.24 -17.23 6.76
N GLN A 76 -0.89 -17.29 5.47
CA GLN A 76 -0.80 -16.09 4.63
C GLN A 76 -2.16 -15.67 4.07
N ALA A 77 -3.02 -16.63 3.71
CA ALA A 77 -4.32 -16.35 3.13
C ALA A 77 -5.30 -17.50 3.40
N ALA A 78 -5.89 -17.51 4.61
CA ALA A 78 -6.80 -18.57 5.05
C ALA A 78 -8.00 -18.78 4.10
N ASN A 79 -8.48 -17.70 3.47
CA ASN A 79 -9.67 -17.71 2.61
C ASN A 79 -9.36 -18.06 1.15
N LEU A 80 -8.08 -18.28 0.77
CA LEU A 80 -7.68 -18.58 -0.60
C LEU A 80 -7.34 -20.07 -0.76
N GLN A 81 -8.09 -20.75 -1.64
CA GLN A 81 -7.93 -22.19 -1.87
C GLN A 81 -6.85 -22.54 -2.90
N HIS A 82 -6.60 -21.66 -3.87
CA HIS A 82 -5.71 -21.95 -5.00
C HIS A 82 -4.26 -22.34 -4.62
N PRO A 83 -3.63 -21.84 -3.52
CA PRO A 83 -2.30 -22.30 -3.14
C PRO A 83 -2.32 -23.76 -2.68
N LEU A 84 -3.36 -24.20 -1.96
CA LEU A 84 -3.50 -25.58 -1.50
C LEU A 84 -3.72 -26.53 -2.69
N VAL A 85 -4.60 -26.14 -3.60
CA VAL A 85 -4.86 -26.90 -4.83
C VAL A 85 -3.59 -27.05 -5.68
N CYS A 86 -2.76 -26.01 -5.76
CA CYS A 86 -1.46 -26.08 -6.44
C CYS A 86 -0.52 -27.10 -5.77
N ILE A 87 -0.47 -27.14 -4.44
CA ILE A 87 0.34 -28.11 -3.69
C ILE A 87 -0.17 -29.53 -3.95
N ASP A 88 -1.49 -29.73 -3.97
CA ASP A 88 -2.10 -31.05 -4.18
C ASP A 88 -1.82 -31.61 -5.59
N ALA A 89 -1.77 -30.74 -6.61
CA ALA A 89 -1.37 -31.10 -7.97
C ALA A 89 0.11 -31.50 -8.06
N VAL A 90 0.98 -30.76 -7.35
CA VAL A 90 2.42 -31.08 -7.27
C VAL A 90 2.65 -32.40 -6.53
N GLU A 91 1.97 -32.63 -5.41
CA GLU A 91 2.08 -33.89 -4.65
C GLU A 91 1.69 -35.10 -5.51
N GLU A 92 0.62 -34.98 -6.30
CA GLU A 92 0.20 -36.05 -7.22
C GLU A 92 1.25 -36.37 -8.28
N GLY A 93 1.91 -35.33 -8.81
CA GLY A 93 2.99 -35.50 -9.78
C GLY A 93 4.19 -36.25 -9.19
N ILE A 94 4.48 -36.02 -7.91
CA ILE A 94 5.59 -36.67 -7.19
C ILE A 94 5.22 -38.12 -6.82
N VAL A 95 4.01 -38.36 -6.31
CA VAL A 95 3.59 -39.68 -5.81
C VAL A 95 3.17 -40.63 -6.92
N SER A 96 2.33 -40.16 -7.85
CA SER A 96 1.68 -40.97 -8.87
C SER A 96 2.32 -40.80 -10.26
N GLY A 97 3.37 -39.98 -10.34
CA GLY A 97 4.11 -39.69 -11.57
C GLY A 97 3.58 -38.48 -12.34
N PRO A 98 4.40 -37.94 -13.25
CA PRO A 98 4.20 -36.58 -13.77
C PRO A 98 2.93 -36.42 -14.61
N ARG A 99 2.48 -37.47 -15.31
CA ARG A 99 1.23 -37.44 -16.08
C ARG A 99 -0.01 -37.40 -15.19
N ALA A 100 0.04 -38.04 -14.02
CA ALA A 100 -1.04 -37.97 -13.04
C ALA A 100 -1.14 -36.55 -12.46
N GLY A 101 0.01 -35.92 -12.15
CA GLY A 101 0.09 -34.52 -11.75
C GLY A 101 -0.55 -33.57 -12.77
N LEU A 102 -0.19 -33.67 -14.06
CA LEU A 102 -0.79 -32.86 -15.12
C LEU A 102 -2.31 -33.08 -15.26
N ARG A 103 -2.78 -34.32 -15.09
CA ARG A 103 -4.23 -34.60 -15.11
C ARG A 103 -4.94 -33.94 -13.93
N LYS A 104 -4.36 -34.03 -12.73
CA LYS A 104 -4.91 -33.36 -11.54
C LYS A 104 -4.88 -31.85 -11.68
N GLU A 105 -3.81 -31.28 -12.22
CA GLU A 105 -3.71 -29.86 -12.56
C GLU A 105 -4.84 -29.43 -13.50
N ALA A 106 -5.08 -30.17 -14.59
CA ALA A 106 -6.13 -29.84 -15.56
C ALA A 106 -7.53 -29.88 -14.91
N MET A 107 -7.82 -30.87 -14.08
CA MET A 107 -9.10 -30.97 -13.36
C MET A 107 -9.26 -29.84 -12.34
N ALA A 108 -8.23 -29.61 -11.54
CA ALA A 108 -8.19 -28.54 -10.55
C ALA A 108 -8.34 -27.14 -11.17
N PHE A 109 -7.71 -26.93 -12.33
CA PHE A 109 -7.84 -25.68 -13.08
C PHE A 109 -9.29 -25.43 -13.48
N GLN A 110 -9.99 -26.44 -14.01
CA GLN A 110 -11.40 -26.29 -14.39
C GLN A 110 -12.26 -25.89 -13.20
N GLU A 111 -12.08 -26.52 -12.04
CA GLU A 111 -12.80 -26.18 -10.81
C GLU A 111 -12.52 -24.73 -10.38
N LEU A 112 -11.24 -24.35 -10.29
CA LEU A 112 -10.85 -23.01 -9.83
C LEU A 112 -11.28 -21.92 -10.81
N PHE A 113 -11.22 -22.17 -12.12
CA PHE A 113 -11.53 -21.19 -13.16
C PHE A 113 -12.97 -20.66 -13.05
N PHE A 114 -13.92 -21.51 -12.66
CA PHE A 114 -15.32 -21.11 -12.50
C PHE A 114 -15.65 -20.55 -11.10
N SER A 115 -14.73 -20.64 -10.14
CA SER A 115 -14.93 -20.15 -8.77
C SER A 115 -15.15 -18.63 -8.72
N GLY A 116 -15.93 -18.18 -7.73
CA GLY A 116 -16.12 -16.76 -7.46
C GLY A 116 -14.79 -16.04 -7.16
N THR A 117 -13.89 -16.70 -6.43
CA THR A 117 -12.56 -16.16 -6.10
C THR A 117 -11.72 -15.88 -7.33
N CYS A 118 -11.70 -16.79 -8.33
CA CYS A 118 -10.97 -16.57 -9.57
C CYS A 118 -11.52 -15.35 -10.33
N LYS A 119 -12.84 -15.28 -10.51
CA LYS A 119 -13.51 -14.15 -11.17
C LYS A 119 -13.18 -12.82 -10.47
N SER A 120 -13.23 -12.79 -9.14
CA SER A 120 -12.89 -11.61 -8.33
C SER A 120 -11.43 -11.19 -8.47
N LEU A 121 -10.47 -12.12 -8.44
CA LEU A 121 -9.05 -11.81 -8.62
C LEU A 121 -8.74 -11.31 -10.03
N ILE A 122 -9.37 -11.89 -11.06
CA ILE A 122 -9.27 -11.40 -12.44
C ILE A 122 -9.84 -9.98 -12.55
N HIS A 123 -11.00 -9.72 -11.93
CA HIS A 123 -11.59 -8.39 -11.88
C HIS A 123 -10.65 -7.37 -11.20
N VAL A 124 -10.02 -7.73 -10.08
CA VAL A 124 -9.04 -6.88 -9.39
C VAL A 124 -7.83 -6.61 -10.29
N PHE A 125 -7.31 -7.63 -10.98
CA PHE A 125 -6.18 -7.47 -11.89
C PHE A 125 -6.49 -6.47 -13.02
N PHE A 126 -7.64 -6.61 -13.69
CA PHE A 126 -8.03 -5.67 -14.74
C PHE A 126 -8.36 -4.28 -14.18
N SER A 127 -9.02 -4.21 -13.03
CA SER A 127 -9.31 -2.95 -12.34
C SER A 127 -8.03 -2.17 -12.03
N GLN A 128 -7.01 -2.81 -11.45
CA GLN A 128 -5.71 -2.20 -11.16
C GLN A 128 -5.00 -1.66 -12.40
N ARG A 129 -5.16 -2.32 -13.56
CA ARG A 129 -4.59 -1.86 -14.84
C ARG A 129 -5.38 -0.68 -15.40
N ALA A 130 -6.71 -0.71 -15.26
CA ALA A 130 -7.61 0.32 -15.76
C ALA A 130 -7.40 1.66 -15.05
N THR A 131 -7.08 1.68 -13.75
CA THR A 131 -6.95 2.91 -12.93
C THR A 131 -6.00 3.96 -13.51
N SER A 132 -5.10 3.54 -14.39
CA SER A 132 -4.00 4.34 -14.85
C SER A 132 -3.90 4.41 -16.38
N LYS A 133 -4.66 3.59 -17.10
CA LYS A 133 -4.73 3.57 -18.58
C LYS A 133 -6.07 4.04 -19.14
N GLN A 134 -7.14 3.94 -18.36
CA GLN A 134 -8.52 4.11 -18.80
C GLN A 134 -9.26 4.95 -17.76
N VAL A 135 -8.78 6.18 -17.54
CA VAL A 135 -9.48 7.18 -16.73
C VAL A 135 -10.33 8.04 -17.67
N PRO A 136 -11.67 7.89 -17.67
CA PRO A 136 -12.54 8.66 -18.56
C PRO A 136 -12.42 10.17 -18.32
N GLY A 137 -12.44 10.97 -19.39
CA GLY A 137 -12.29 12.42 -19.33
C GLY A 137 -10.88 12.89 -18.91
N VAL A 138 -9.88 12.01 -18.97
CA VAL A 138 -8.48 12.30 -18.61
C VAL A 138 -7.52 11.63 -19.59
N THR A 139 -7.46 10.31 -19.62
CA THR A 139 -6.47 9.57 -20.45
C THR A 139 -6.93 9.34 -21.88
N ASP A 140 -8.23 9.40 -22.12
CA ASP A 140 -8.90 9.31 -23.42
C ASP A 140 -8.69 10.55 -24.31
N LEU A 141 -8.24 11.67 -23.74
CA LEU A 141 -8.02 12.92 -24.45
C LEU A 141 -6.66 13.01 -25.17
N GLY A 142 -5.84 11.95 -25.13
CA GLY A 142 -4.55 11.90 -25.81
C GLY A 142 -3.45 12.80 -25.22
N LEU A 143 -3.64 13.31 -24.00
CA LEU A 143 -2.64 14.12 -23.30
C LEU A 143 -1.41 13.27 -22.93
N MET A 144 -0.22 13.79 -23.21
CA MET A 144 1.03 13.14 -22.84
C MET A 144 1.52 13.66 -21.48
N PRO A 145 1.92 12.77 -20.54
CA PRO A 145 2.48 13.19 -19.24
C PRO A 145 3.70 14.10 -19.41
N ARG A 146 3.78 15.18 -18.63
CA ARG A 146 4.99 16.02 -18.58
C ARG A 146 6.09 15.27 -17.83
N LYS A 147 7.34 15.50 -18.23
CA LYS A 147 8.49 14.90 -17.54
C LYS A 147 8.68 15.60 -16.19
N VAL A 148 8.53 14.84 -15.10
CA VAL A 148 8.96 15.25 -13.76
C VAL A 148 10.39 14.76 -13.56
N SER A 149 11.32 15.67 -13.29
CA SER A 149 12.74 15.37 -13.09
C SER A 149 13.21 15.69 -11.67
N LYS A 150 12.56 16.61 -10.97
CA LYS A 150 12.89 16.99 -9.60
C LYS A 150 11.63 17.23 -8.77
N VAL A 151 11.62 16.68 -7.55
CA VAL A 151 10.47 16.78 -6.64
C VAL A 151 10.87 17.51 -5.37
N ALA A 152 10.01 18.38 -4.84
CA ALA A 152 10.15 18.95 -3.51
C ALA A 152 9.07 18.41 -2.57
N ILE A 153 9.41 18.28 -1.30
CA ILE A 153 8.50 17.91 -0.23
C ILE A 153 8.59 18.97 0.85
N VAL A 154 7.44 19.53 1.23
CA VAL A 154 7.32 20.48 2.33
C VAL A 154 6.79 19.73 3.55
N GLY A 155 7.64 19.55 4.56
CA GLY A 155 7.38 18.77 5.77
C GLY A 155 8.12 17.43 5.79
N GLY A 156 8.91 17.19 6.84
CA GLY A 156 9.74 15.99 7.07
C GLY A 156 9.15 15.03 8.10
N GLY A 157 7.84 15.14 8.37
CA GLY A 157 7.11 14.25 9.27
C GLY A 157 7.06 12.79 8.78
N PRO A 158 6.31 11.92 9.48
CA PRO A 158 6.17 10.51 9.09
C PRO A 158 5.72 10.30 7.64
N MET A 159 4.75 11.10 7.17
CA MET A 159 4.27 11.05 5.79
C MET A 159 5.29 11.59 4.79
N GLY A 160 5.80 12.81 5.00
CA GLY A 160 6.80 13.42 4.14
C GLY A 160 8.07 12.57 3.98
N SER A 161 8.58 12.01 5.07
CA SER A 161 9.73 11.09 5.02
C SER A 161 9.41 9.78 4.27
N GLY A 162 8.20 9.23 4.41
CA GLY A 162 7.77 8.06 3.66
C GLY A 162 7.61 8.32 2.15
N ILE A 163 7.07 9.48 1.78
CA ILE A 163 6.92 9.91 0.39
C ILE A 163 8.30 10.18 -0.22
N ALA A 164 9.19 10.89 0.49
CA ALA A 164 10.57 11.11 0.09
C ALA A 164 11.29 9.79 -0.19
N THR A 165 11.17 8.84 0.74
CA THR A 165 11.74 7.48 0.60
C THR A 165 11.23 6.79 -0.66
N THR A 166 9.94 6.89 -0.95
CA THR A 166 9.32 6.27 -2.14
C THR A 166 9.88 6.86 -3.44
N LEU A 167 10.04 8.18 -3.49
CA LEU A 167 10.53 8.92 -4.65
C LEU A 167 12.00 8.63 -4.94
N ILE A 168 12.88 8.70 -3.93
CA ILE A 168 14.32 8.42 -4.12
C ILE A 168 14.58 6.95 -4.49
N LEU A 169 13.80 6.00 -3.94
CA LEU A 169 13.84 4.59 -4.35
C LEU A 169 13.44 4.38 -5.81
N SER A 170 12.74 5.35 -6.38
CA SER A 170 12.31 5.39 -7.79
C SER A 170 13.17 6.34 -8.61
N HIS A 171 14.34 6.71 -8.09
CA HIS A 171 15.37 7.53 -8.74
C HIS A 171 14.98 8.99 -9.02
N TYR A 172 14.03 9.55 -8.27
CA TYR A 172 13.76 10.99 -8.29
C TYR A 172 14.68 11.73 -7.31
N PRO A 173 15.40 12.77 -7.75
CA PRO A 173 15.97 13.78 -6.86
C PRO A 173 14.88 14.45 -6.04
N VAL A 174 15.06 14.49 -4.71
CA VAL A 174 14.10 15.04 -3.75
C VAL A 174 14.74 16.16 -2.93
N ILE A 175 14.07 17.31 -2.90
CA ILE A 175 14.35 18.40 -1.96
C ILE A 175 13.39 18.27 -0.77
N LEU A 176 13.91 18.10 0.43
CA LEU A 176 13.11 18.08 1.65
C LEU A 176 13.25 19.43 2.37
N LYS A 177 12.15 20.18 2.44
CA LYS A 177 12.08 21.46 3.13
C LYS A 177 11.44 21.29 4.50
N GLU A 178 12.08 21.87 5.51
CA GLU A 178 11.57 21.94 6.88
C GLU A 178 11.73 23.35 7.46
N ILE A 179 11.03 23.62 8.56
CA ILE A 179 11.03 24.96 9.18
C ILE A 179 12.31 25.24 10.00
N ASN A 180 13.01 24.19 10.45
CA ASN A 180 14.26 24.32 11.19
C ASN A 180 15.11 23.05 11.07
N GLU A 181 16.39 23.16 11.47
CA GLU A 181 17.35 22.06 11.38
C GLU A 181 16.95 20.83 12.20
N LYS A 182 16.31 21.03 13.36
CA LYS A 182 15.89 19.90 14.23
C LYS A 182 14.88 19.01 13.51
N PHE A 183 13.84 19.59 12.91
CA PHE A 183 12.85 18.82 12.15
C PHE A 183 13.42 18.28 10.85
N LEU A 184 14.28 19.04 10.17
CA LEU A 184 14.97 18.58 8.96
C LEU A 184 15.80 17.33 9.23
N ASN A 185 16.64 17.36 10.26
CA ASN A 185 17.49 16.25 10.67
C ASN A 185 16.65 15.04 11.11
N ALA A 186 15.53 15.25 11.81
CA ALA A 186 14.60 14.18 12.15
C ALA A 186 13.98 13.53 10.90
N GLY A 187 13.55 14.33 9.92
CA GLY A 187 13.00 13.84 8.65
C GLY A 187 14.02 13.03 7.85
N ILE A 188 15.25 13.55 7.70
CA ILE A 188 16.36 12.84 7.06
C ILE A 188 16.69 11.55 7.81
N GLY A 189 16.70 11.58 9.14
CA GLY A 189 16.91 10.41 9.99
C GLY A 189 15.90 9.29 9.72
N ARG A 190 14.60 9.62 9.61
CA ARG A 190 13.55 8.66 9.25
C ARG A 190 13.76 8.07 7.86
N ILE A 191 14.15 8.89 6.88
CA ILE A 191 14.44 8.42 5.52
C ILE A 191 15.61 7.42 5.53
N LYS A 192 16.70 7.75 6.23
CA LYS A 192 17.86 6.85 6.41
C LYS A 192 17.43 5.52 7.04
N GLU A 193 16.64 5.55 8.11
CA GLU A 193 16.16 4.35 8.79
C GLU A 193 15.27 3.47 7.89
N ASN A 194 14.39 4.08 7.07
CA ASN A 194 13.59 3.34 6.10
C ASN A 194 14.46 2.61 5.06
N LEU A 195 15.50 3.27 4.54
CA LEU A 195 16.46 2.68 3.60
C LEU A 195 17.31 1.60 4.27
N GLN A 196 17.81 1.84 5.50
CA GLN A 196 18.56 0.84 6.27
C GLN A 196 17.75 -0.40 6.58
N SER A 197 16.45 -0.25 6.89
CA SER A 197 15.52 -1.38 7.08
C SER A 197 15.45 -2.27 5.83
N ARG A 198 15.55 -1.70 4.63
CA ARG A 198 15.62 -2.48 3.38
C ARG A 198 16.96 -3.18 3.20
N VAL A 199 18.08 -2.56 3.59
CA VAL A 199 19.40 -3.19 3.57
C VAL A 199 19.42 -4.38 4.53
N ARG A 200 18.96 -4.20 5.78
CA ARG A 200 18.86 -5.28 6.78
C ARG A 200 17.96 -6.45 6.32
N LYS A 201 16.95 -6.16 5.50
CA LYS A 201 16.06 -7.17 4.89
C LYS A 201 16.63 -7.80 3.60
N GLY A 202 17.87 -7.50 3.22
CA GLY A 202 18.49 -8.00 1.99
C GLY A 202 17.86 -7.47 0.70
N LYS A 203 17.02 -6.44 0.76
CA LYS A 203 16.33 -5.85 -0.40
C LYS A 203 17.13 -4.74 -1.08
N MET A 204 18.30 -4.39 -0.55
CA MET A 204 19.16 -3.32 -1.04
C MET A 204 20.61 -3.55 -0.60
N THR A 205 21.58 -3.27 -1.47
CA THR A 205 23.01 -3.28 -1.12
C THR A 205 23.43 -1.96 -0.47
N LYS A 206 24.58 -1.95 0.20
CA LYS A 206 25.13 -0.73 0.81
C LYS A 206 25.44 0.36 -0.24
N ASP A 207 26.03 -0.02 -1.37
CA ASP A 207 26.32 0.92 -2.45
C ASP A 207 25.03 1.54 -3.04
N ASN A 208 23.97 0.73 -3.17
CA ASN A 208 22.68 1.25 -3.62
C ASN A 208 22.02 2.15 -2.58
N TYR A 209 22.25 1.89 -1.28
CA TYR A 209 21.80 2.78 -0.21
C TYR A 209 22.44 4.16 -0.33
N ASP A 210 23.77 4.25 -0.47
CA ASP A 210 24.49 5.53 -0.55
C ASP A 210 24.09 6.31 -1.81
N LYS A 211 24.01 5.63 -2.96
CA LYS A 211 23.51 6.23 -4.21
C LYS A 211 22.08 6.75 -4.08
N THR A 212 21.18 5.98 -3.47
CA THR A 212 19.78 6.40 -3.27
C THR A 212 19.68 7.59 -2.34
N LEU A 213 20.45 7.59 -1.25
CA LEU A 213 20.45 8.68 -0.28
C LEU A 213 21.02 9.98 -0.85
N SER A 214 21.98 9.90 -1.79
CA SER A 214 22.57 11.07 -2.46
C SER A 214 21.55 11.88 -3.28
N LEU A 215 20.40 11.30 -3.62
CA LEU A 215 19.30 11.99 -4.31
C LEU A 215 18.50 12.92 -3.38
N LEU A 216 18.70 12.83 -2.06
CA LEU A 216 18.01 13.64 -1.07
C LEU A 216 18.83 14.88 -0.71
N THR A 217 18.22 16.05 -0.81
CA THR A 217 18.80 17.33 -0.34
C THR A 217 17.88 17.97 0.67
N GLY A 218 18.37 18.26 1.87
CA GLY A 218 17.65 19.04 2.88
C GLY A 218 17.83 20.54 2.70
N VAL A 219 16.78 21.33 2.90
CA VAL A 219 16.80 22.80 2.87
C VAL A 219 15.86 23.40 3.94
N LEU A 220 16.07 24.67 4.27
CA LEU A 220 15.20 25.43 5.18
C LEU A 220 14.39 26.52 4.43
N ASP A 221 14.94 27.02 3.33
CA ASP A 221 14.34 28.01 2.43
C ASP A 221 13.77 27.38 1.15
N TYR A 222 13.20 28.23 0.28
CA TYR A 222 12.65 27.85 -1.02
C TYR A 222 13.58 28.14 -2.21
N GLU A 223 14.85 28.53 -2.01
CA GLU A 223 15.71 28.98 -3.11
C GLU A 223 15.90 27.91 -4.20
N LYS A 224 15.96 26.64 -3.79
CA LYS A 224 16.12 25.49 -4.70
C LYS A 224 14.82 25.08 -5.43
N PHE A 225 13.68 25.71 -5.13
CA PHE A 225 12.37 25.35 -5.71
C PHE A 225 12.18 25.85 -7.15
N LYS A 226 13.01 26.80 -7.61
CA LYS A 226 12.96 27.36 -8.97
C LYS A 226 13.11 26.34 -10.11
N SER A 227 13.60 25.14 -9.81
CA SER A 227 13.85 24.05 -10.77
C SER A 227 13.03 22.78 -10.47
N VAL A 228 12.01 22.88 -9.62
CA VAL A 228 11.16 21.77 -9.22
C VAL A 228 9.99 21.63 -10.20
N ASP A 229 9.67 20.38 -10.55
CA ASP A 229 8.55 20.06 -11.45
C ASP A 229 7.29 19.61 -10.69
N LEU A 230 7.47 19.14 -9.44
CA LEU A 230 6.42 18.71 -8.54
C LEU A 230 6.77 19.07 -7.10
N ALA A 231 5.91 19.83 -6.41
CA ALA A 231 6.03 20.11 -4.99
C ALA A 231 4.89 19.41 -4.23
N ILE A 232 5.20 18.68 -3.17
CA ILE A 232 4.22 17.94 -2.35
C ILE A 232 4.22 18.49 -0.93
N GLU A 233 3.10 19.04 -0.51
CA GLU A 233 2.85 19.51 0.84
C GLU A 233 2.42 18.34 1.75
N THR A 234 3.08 18.20 2.91
CA THR A 234 2.87 17.10 3.87
C THR A 234 2.89 17.58 5.33
N VAL A 235 2.57 18.85 5.56
CA VAL A 235 2.45 19.46 6.88
C VAL A 235 1.13 19.09 7.55
N VAL A 236 1.00 19.49 8.82
CA VAL A 236 -0.19 19.24 9.65
C VAL A 236 -1.48 19.74 9.00
N GLU A 237 -2.60 19.12 9.36
CA GLU A 237 -3.94 19.45 8.87
C GLU A 237 -4.43 20.79 9.44
N ASN A 238 -3.89 21.88 8.91
CA ASN A 238 -4.28 23.24 9.23
C ASN A 238 -4.46 24.05 7.95
N VAL A 239 -5.70 24.48 7.69
CA VAL A 239 -6.07 25.20 6.46
C VAL A 239 -5.24 26.46 6.26
N LYS A 240 -5.10 27.31 7.29
CA LYS A 240 -4.38 28.59 7.18
C LYS A 240 -2.91 28.38 6.83
N LEU A 241 -2.27 27.41 7.47
CA LEU A 241 -0.88 27.05 7.20
C LEU A 241 -0.71 26.51 5.78
N LYS A 242 -1.59 25.61 5.32
CA LYS A 242 -1.54 25.08 3.96
C LYS A 242 -1.75 26.18 2.92
N GLN A 243 -2.72 27.07 3.12
CA GLN A 243 -2.92 28.24 2.24
C GLN A 243 -1.66 29.11 2.15
N GLN A 244 -0.99 29.38 3.27
CA GLN A 244 0.28 30.12 3.27
C GLN A 244 1.36 29.40 2.46
N ILE A 245 1.53 28.09 2.69
CA ILE A 245 2.51 27.28 1.96
C ILE A 245 2.23 27.29 0.46
N PHE A 246 0.97 27.15 0.03
CA PHE A 246 0.63 27.17 -1.38
C PHE A 246 0.87 28.53 -2.04
N ALA A 247 0.66 29.64 -1.32
CA ALA A 247 1.05 30.98 -1.79
C ALA A 247 2.58 31.12 -1.93
N GLU A 248 3.35 30.62 -0.97
CA GLU A 248 4.83 30.57 -1.06
C GLU A 248 5.31 29.69 -2.23
N LEU A 249 4.69 28.53 -2.43
CA LEU A 249 4.99 27.63 -3.53
C LEU A 249 4.68 28.26 -4.90
N GLU A 250 3.58 29.01 -5.03
CA GLU A 250 3.28 29.79 -6.24
C GLU A 250 4.40 30.80 -6.56
N GLN A 251 4.91 31.50 -5.54
CA GLN A 251 5.97 32.49 -5.71
C GLN A 251 7.33 31.87 -6.09
N HIS A 252 7.67 30.71 -5.51
CA HIS A 252 9.02 30.15 -5.61
C HIS A 252 9.19 29.02 -6.64
N CYS A 253 8.09 28.35 -7.02
CA CYS A 253 8.13 27.31 -8.04
C CYS A 253 7.89 27.90 -9.45
N PRO A 254 8.51 27.34 -10.49
CA PRO A 254 8.24 27.75 -11.87
C PRO A 254 6.78 27.48 -12.25
N SER A 255 6.21 28.22 -13.21
CA SER A 255 4.79 28.15 -13.58
C SER A 255 4.32 26.76 -14.04
N HIS A 256 5.23 25.92 -14.56
CA HIS A 256 4.91 24.55 -14.96
C HIS A 256 4.87 23.54 -13.80
N CYS A 257 5.36 23.90 -12.62
CA CYS A 257 5.41 23.02 -11.45
C CYS A 257 4.02 22.64 -10.99
N ILE A 258 3.79 21.35 -10.76
CA ILE A 258 2.56 20.85 -10.15
C ILE A 258 2.66 21.08 -8.64
N LEU A 259 1.60 21.62 -8.04
CA LEU A 259 1.48 21.82 -6.60
C LEU A 259 0.54 20.76 -6.03
N ALA A 260 1.06 19.89 -5.18
CA ALA A 260 0.34 18.76 -4.65
C ALA A 260 0.19 18.85 -3.13
N THR A 261 -0.92 18.39 -2.58
CA THR A 261 -1.12 18.24 -1.12
C THR A 261 -1.39 16.78 -0.76
N ASN A 262 -0.80 16.32 0.33
CA ASN A 262 -1.10 15.02 0.95
C ASN A 262 -2.16 15.13 2.06
N THR A 263 -3.01 16.17 2.05
CA THR A 263 -4.17 16.22 2.96
C THR A 263 -5.04 14.96 2.82
N SER A 264 -5.72 14.59 3.89
CA SER A 264 -6.61 13.42 3.95
C SER A 264 -8.09 13.79 4.04
N THR A 265 -8.41 15.05 4.39
CA THR A 265 -9.78 15.49 4.65
C THR A 265 -10.08 16.93 4.22
N ILE A 266 -9.08 17.79 4.06
CA ILE A 266 -9.28 19.21 3.73
C ILE A 266 -9.63 19.36 2.25
N ASP A 267 -10.63 20.20 1.99
CA ASP A 267 -11.03 20.61 0.65
C ASP A 267 -9.87 21.32 -0.09
N LEU A 268 -9.51 20.82 -1.28
CA LEU A 268 -8.47 21.40 -2.11
C LEU A 268 -8.82 22.81 -2.63
N ASP A 269 -10.10 23.09 -2.85
CA ASP A 269 -10.56 24.41 -3.27
C ASP A 269 -10.32 25.45 -2.17
N LEU A 270 -10.47 25.06 -0.90
CA LEU A 270 -10.13 25.86 0.28
C LEU A 270 -8.62 26.09 0.41
N ILE A 271 -7.79 25.08 0.13
CA ILE A 271 -6.32 25.23 0.10
C ILE A 271 -5.90 26.23 -0.98
N GLY A 272 -6.57 26.20 -2.14
CA GLY A 272 -6.29 27.04 -3.30
C GLY A 272 -6.87 28.45 -3.26
N GLU A 273 -7.55 28.88 -2.19
CA GLU A 273 -8.21 30.20 -2.14
C GLU A 273 -7.25 31.39 -2.20
N LYS A 274 -6.03 31.24 -1.68
CA LYS A 274 -5.05 32.34 -1.55
C LYS A 274 -3.95 32.34 -2.60
N THR A 275 -4.22 31.73 -3.75
CA THR A 275 -3.27 31.60 -4.87
C THR A 275 -4.00 31.78 -6.19
N ASN A 276 -3.31 32.07 -7.28
CA ASN A 276 -3.87 32.11 -8.64
C ASN A 276 -3.57 30.84 -9.44
N SER A 277 -2.89 29.88 -8.81
CA SER A 277 -2.39 28.64 -9.42
C SER A 277 -3.33 27.44 -9.21
N GLN A 278 -4.65 27.64 -9.07
CA GLN A 278 -5.58 26.54 -8.77
C GLN A 278 -5.61 25.47 -9.87
N ASP A 279 -5.27 25.84 -11.11
CA ASP A 279 -5.20 24.92 -12.25
C ASP A 279 -4.07 23.88 -12.11
N ARG A 280 -3.07 24.15 -11.28
CA ARG A 280 -1.94 23.24 -11.04
C ARG A 280 -1.94 22.63 -9.64
N ILE A 281 -3.02 22.84 -8.87
CA ILE A 281 -3.25 22.19 -7.57
C ILE A 281 -3.91 20.83 -7.76
N VAL A 282 -3.32 19.78 -7.20
CA VAL A 282 -3.87 18.43 -7.16
C VAL A 282 -3.69 17.82 -5.77
N GLY A 283 -4.52 16.84 -5.41
CA GLY A 283 -4.28 16.04 -4.22
C GLY A 283 -3.45 14.84 -4.57
N THR A 284 -2.50 14.49 -3.72
CA THR A 284 -1.69 13.27 -3.80
C THR A 284 -1.75 12.59 -2.44
N HIS A 285 -2.88 11.98 -2.15
CA HIS A 285 -3.14 11.36 -0.86
C HIS A 285 -2.50 9.96 -0.82
N PHE A 286 -1.34 9.90 -0.19
CA PHE A 286 -0.62 8.67 0.15
C PHE A 286 -1.14 8.10 1.46
N PHE A 287 -1.08 6.77 1.58
CA PHE A 287 -1.49 6.06 2.79
C PHE A 287 -0.29 5.67 3.64
N ALA A 288 -0.37 5.88 4.96
CA ALA A 288 0.72 5.55 5.88
C ALA A 288 0.86 4.02 6.07
N PRO A 289 2.08 3.46 6.09
CA PRO A 289 3.35 4.08 5.72
C PRO A 289 3.49 4.23 4.20
N ALA A 290 3.80 5.45 3.73
CA ALA A 290 3.76 5.79 2.30
C ALA A 290 4.71 4.97 1.42
N HIS A 291 5.82 4.43 1.95
CA HIS A 291 6.77 3.59 1.20
C HIS A 291 6.36 2.10 1.15
N ILE A 292 5.28 1.73 1.81
CA ILE A 292 4.74 0.37 1.87
C ILE A 292 3.39 0.31 1.16
N MET A 293 2.47 1.22 1.48
CA MET A 293 1.10 1.16 0.98
C MET A 293 1.05 1.41 -0.53
N PRO A 294 0.37 0.56 -1.32
CA PRO A 294 0.44 0.63 -2.77
C PRO A 294 -0.44 1.72 -3.39
N LEU A 295 -1.53 2.09 -2.73
CA LEU A 295 -2.52 3.01 -3.27
C LEU A 295 -2.04 4.46 -3.21
N LEU A 296 -2.40 5.25 -4.23
CA LEU A 296 -2.23 6.70 -4.27
C LEU A 296 -3.52 7.31 -4.82
N GLU A 297 -4.18 8.14 -4.02
CA GLU A 297 -5.33 8.93 -4.49
C GLU A 297 -4.84 10.23 -5.13
N ILE A 298 -5.19 10.42 -6.41
CA ILE A 298 -5.00 11.66 -7.15
C ILE A 298 -6.32 12.40 -7.10
N VAL A 299 -6.43 13.36 -6.17
CA VAL A 299 -7.66 14.13 -5.97
C VAL A 299 -7.67 15.29 -6.98
N ARG A 300 -8.78 15.42 -7.69
CA ARG A 300 -8.98 16.44 -8.72
C ARG A 300 -10.14 17.36 -8.35
N THR A 301 -9.90 18.67 -8.42
CA THR A 301 -10.95 19.70 -8.44
C THR A 301 -11.36 20.00 -9.89
N PRO A 302 -12.54 20.61 -10.14
CA PRO A 302 -12.91 21.05 -11.49
C PRO A 302 -11.92 22.04 -12.11
N ARG A 303 -11.22 22.83 -11.28
CA ARG A 303 -10.21 23.80 -11.70
C ARG A 303 -8.89 23.14 -12.10
N ALA A 304 -8.55 22.00 -11.50
CA ALA A 304 -7.30 21.30 -11.74
C ALA A 304 -7.16 20.86 -13.21
N SER A 305 -6.03 21.22 -13.80
CA SER A 305 -5.65 20.90 -15.16
C SER A 305 -5.51 19.40 -15.36
N LEU A 306 -6.13 18.92 -16.44
CA LEU A 306 -6.01 17.53 -16.89
C LEU A 306 -4.56 17.14 -17.14
N GLN A 307 -3.72 18.09 -17.56
CA GLN A 307 -2.29 17.86 -17.76
C GLN A 307 -1.57 17.52 -16.45
N ALA A 308 -1.95 18.15 -15.33
CA ALA A 308 -1.41 17.85 -14.02
C ALA A 308 -1.82 16.44 -13.57
N VAL A 309 -3.09 16.09 -13.74
CA VAL A 309 -3.63 14.76 -13.38
C VAL A 309 -2.97 13.65 -14.19
N VAL A 310 -2.83 13.79 -15.51
CA VAL A 310 -2.13 12.82 -16.38
C VAL A 310 -0.67 12.66 -15.98
N THR A 311 0.00 13.77 -15.64
CA THR A 311 1.39 13.74 -15.15
C THR A 311 1.48 12.99 -13.82
N MET A 312 0.54 13.22 -12.89
CA MET A 312 0.50 12.51 -11.62
C MET A 312 0.20 11.01 -11.76
N LEU A 313 -0.64 10.61 -12.73
CA LEU A 313 -0.86 9.20 -13.05
C LEU A 313 0.44 8.51 -13.49
N ASP A 314 1.24 9.18 -14.32
CA ASP A 314 2.55 8.68 -14.74
C ASP A 314 3.55 8.62 -13.59
N VAL A 315 3.63 9.68 -12.77
CA VAL A 315 4.46 9.68 -11.55
C VAL A 315 4.08 8.51 -10.67
N GLY A 316 2.79 8.35 -10.35
CA GLY A 316 2.25 7.24 -9.54
C GLY A 316 2.70 5.86 -10.03
N LYS A 317 2.61 5.61 -11.33
CA LYS A 317 3.11 4.35 -11.95
C LYS A 317 4.62 4.18 -11.76
N LYS A 318 5.40 5.22 -12.07
CA LYS A 318 6.88 5.18 -12.01
C LYS A 318 7.38 4.93 -10.59
N ILE A 319 6.67 5.46 -9.59
CA ILE A 319 6.95 5.21 -8.18
C ILE A 319 6.34 3.91 -7.64
N LYS A 320 5.84 3.04 -8.54
CA LYS A 320 5.26 1.73 -8.24
C LYS A 320 4.07 1.80 -7.28
N LYS A 321 3.28 2.86 -7.37
CA LYS A 321 1.96 2.97 -6.77
C LYS A 321 0.89 2.57 -7.77
N THR A 322 -0.29 2.28 -7.24
CA THR A 322 -1.54 2.16 -7.98
C THR A 322 -2.27 3.48 -7.84
N PRO A 323 -2.12 4.42 -8.81
CA PRO A 323 -2.84 5.68 -8.73
C PRO A 323 -4.32 5.47 -9.09
N ILE A 324 -5.21 6.16 -8.37
CA ILE A 324 -6.63 6.29 -8.71
C ILE A 324 -6.99 7.77 -8.77
N VAL A 325 -7.79 8.18 -9.76
CA VAL A 325 -8.29 9.57 -9.82
C VAL A 325 -9.62 9.64 -9.11
N VAL A 326 -9.75 10.58 -8.19
CA VAL A 326 -10.95 10.77 -7.38
C VAL A 326 -11.37 12.24 -7.37
N GLY A 327 -12.67 12.49 -7.21
CA GLY A 327 -13.19 13.85 -7.05
C GLY A 327 -12.88 14.41 -5.66
N ASN A 328 -12.70 15.73 -5.60
CA ASN A 328 -12.57 16.45 -4.34
C ASN A 328 -13.85 16.35 -3.50
N CYS A 329 -13.74 15.78 -2.29
CA CYS A 329 -14.80 15.73 -1.28
C CYS A 329 -14.19 15.32 0.08
N THR A 330 -14.91 15.54 1.18
CA THR A 330 -14.46 15.15 2.53
C THR A 330 -14.11 13.65 2.58
N GLY A 331 -12.84 13.35 2.84
CA GLY A 331 -12.32 11.98 2.94
C GLY A 331 -12.12 11.25 1.61
N PHE A 332 -12.29 11.94 0.48
CA PHE A 332 -12.09 11.43 -0.87
C PHE A 332 -12.83 10.10 -1.12
N ALA A 333 -12.13 9.06 -1.56
CA ALA A 333 -12.75 7.75 -1.81
C ALA A 333 -12.54 6.80 -0.62
N VAL A 334 -11.29 6.54 -0.25
CA VAL A 334 -10.95 5.49 0.73
C VAL A 334 -11.44 5.87 2.13
N ASN A 335 -11.06 7.03 2.65
CA ASN A 335 -11.46 7.40 4.01
C ASN A 335 -12.98 7.55 4.10
N ARG A 336 -13.62 8.07 3.04
CA ARG A 336 -15.07 8.22 2.96
C ARG A 336 -15.81 6.89 2.97
N MET A 337 -15.27 5.86 2.34
CA MET A 337 -15.81 4.49 2.40
C MET A 337 -15.48 3.80 3.73
N PHE A 338 -14.31 4.09 4.30
CA PHE A 338 -13.83 3.43 5.52
C PHE A 338 -14.50 3.97 6.78
N PHE A 339 -14.85 5.26 6.81
CA PHE A 339 -15.44 5.88 7.99
C PHE A 339 -16.76 5.22 8.42
N PRO A 340 -17.76 4.99 7.53
CA PRO A 340 -18.98 4.24 7.89
C PRO A 340 -18.72 2.82 8.40
N TYR A 341 -17.67 2.14 7.92
CA TYR A 341 -17.29 0.81 8.40
C TYR A 341 -16.89 0.85 9.88
N THR A 342 -16.10 1.84 10.30
CA THR A 342 -15.78 2.04 11.72
C THR A 342 -17.01 2.47 12.54
N GLN A 343 -17.89 3.29 11.97
CA GLN A 343 -19.14 3.71 12.63
C GLN A 343 -20.08 2.54 12.90
N ALA A 344 -20.23 1.61 11.95
CA ALA A 344 -21.03 0.40 12.13
C ALA A 344 -20.46 -0.48 13.25
N ALA A 345 -19.14 -0.59 13.38
CA ALA A 345 -18.52 -1.33 14.47
C ALA A 345 -18.81 -0.70 15.84
N LEU A 346 -18.69 0.63 15.96
CA LEU A 346 -19.03 1.36 17.18
C LEU A 346 -20.51 1.19 17.56
N LEU A 347 -21.42 1.29 16.58
CA LEU A 347 -22.85 1.04 16.76
C LEU A 347 -23.10 -0.36 17.35
N LEU A 348 -22.49 -1.40 16.78
CA LEU A 348 -22.66 -2.77 17.28
C LEU A 348 -22.19 -2.94 18.73
N VAL A 349 -21.08 -2.28 19.09
CA VAL A 349 -20.59 -2.28 20.47
C VAL A 349 -21.57 -1.58 21.41
N ASP A 350 -22.06 -0.40 21.03
CA ASP A 350 -23.07 0.30 21.82
C ASP A 350 -24.38 -0.52 21.94
N HIS A 351 -24.67 -1.42 20.99
CA HIS A 351 -25.84 -2.32 21.01
C HIS A 351 -25.65 -3.69 21.69
N GLY A 352 -24.47 -4.02 22.24
CA GLY A 352 -24.29 -5.26 23.00
C GLY A 352 -23.08 -6.10 22.62
N MET A 353 -22.49 -5.85 21.45
CA MET A 353 -21.46 -6.74 20.90
C MET A 353 -20.08 -6.49 21.50
N ASP A 354 -19.30 -7.55 21.63
CA ASP A 354 -17.92 -7.48 22.11
C ASP A 354 -16.97 -6.97 21.01
N VAL A 355 -16.05 -6.08 21.42
CA VAL A 355 -15.02 -5.47 20.55
C VAL A 355 -14.17 -6.52 19.84
N ASP A 356 -13.70 -7.54 20.55
CA ASP A 356 -12.83 -8.58 19.99
C ASP A 356 -13.58 -9.53 19.05
N LYS A 357 -14.85 -9.80 19.31
CA LYS A 357 -15.70 -10.60 18.42
C LYS A 357 -15.95 -9.92 17.08
N ILE A 358 -16.19 -8.60 17.09
CA ILE A 358 -16.36 -7.82 15.85
C ILE A 358 -15.06 -7.84 15.03
N ASP A 359 -13.91 -7.58 15.67
CA ASP A 359 -12.61 -7.60 15.00
C ASP A 359 -12.30 -8.98 14.41
N GLN A 360 -12.56 -10.05 15.18
CA GLN A 360 -12.36 -11.43 14.74
C GLN A 360 -13.26 -11.79 13.55
N ALA A 361 -14.55 -11.43 13.60
CA ALA A 361 -15.48 -11.66 12.48
C ALA A 361 -15.03 -10.94 11.20
N CYS A 362 -14.51 -9.72 11.32
CA CYS A 362 -13.95 -8.99 10.17
C CYS A 362 -12.71 -9.67 9.60
N ILE A 363 -11.84 -10.22 10.45
CA ILE A 363 -10.64 -10.95 10.02
C ILE A 363 -11.03 -12.25 9.32
N GLU A 364 -11.99 -13.00 9.85
CA GLU A 364 -12.53 -14.23 9.25
C GLU A 364 -13.18 -13.96 7.89
N PHE A 365 -13.89 -12.83 7.76
CA PHE A 365 -14.41 -12.36 6.48
C PHE A 365 -13.29 -12.10 5.45
N GLY A 366 -12.10 -11.68 5.90
CA GLY A 366 -10.91 -11.50 5.08
C GLY A 366 -10.23 -10.13 5.21
N MET A 367 -10.66 -9.30 6.17
CA MET A 367 -9.97 -8.04 6.45
C MET A 367 -8.61 -8.31 7.11
N PRO A 368 -7.53 -7.58 6.73
CA PRO A 368 -6.21 -7.79 7.35
C PRO A 368 -6.15 -7.47 8.85
N ILE A 369 -7.05 -6.62 9.32
CA ILE A 369 -7.11 -6.07 10.68
C ILE A 369 -8.55 -5.63 10.94
N GLY A 370 -9.05 -5.87 12.16
CA GLY A 370 -10.38 -5.43 12.56
C GLY A 370 -10.47 -3.92 12.80
N PRO A 371 -11.68 -3.35 12.85
CA PRO A 371 -11.91 -1.90 12.97
C PRO A 371 -11.32 -1.31 14.26
N PHE A 372 -11.43 -1.99 15.40
CA PHE A 372 -10.94 -1.48 16.68
C PHE A 372 -9.42 -1.54 16.76
N ARG A 373 -8.85 -2.68 16.34
CA ARG A 373 -7.40 -2.83 16.22
C ARG A 373 -6.80 -1.83 15.24
N MET A 374 -7.49 -1.50 14.14
CA MET A 374 -7.06 -0.46 13.22
C MET A 374 -7.11 0.93 13.88
N THR A 375 -8.15 1.23 14.66
CA THR A 375 -8.26 2.51 15.39
C THR A 375 -7.11 2.68 16.38
N ASP A 376 -6.73 1.62 17.10
CA ASP A 376 -5.54 1.63 17.97
C ASP A 376 -4.23 1.84 17.22
N LEU A 377 -4.10 1.28 16.01
CA LEU A 377 -2.92 1.46 15.16
C LEU A 377 -2.81 2.87 14.59
N VAL A 378 -3.94 3.46 14.21
CA VAL A 378 -4.02 4.82 13.64
C VAL A 378 -3.82 5.89 14.73
N GLY A 379 -4.41 5.67 15.91
CA GLY A 379 -4.41 6.62 17.02
C GLY A 379 -5.76 7.33 17.19
N PHE A 380 -6.14 7.54 18.45
CA PHE A 380 -7.46 8.10 18.80
C PHE A 380 -7.56 9.60 18.49
N ASP A 381 -6.44 10.32 18.54
CA ASP A 381 -6.33 11.71 18.15
C ASP A 381 -6.70 11.92 16.68
N VAL A 382 -6.18 11.06 15.80
CA VAL A 382 -6.51 11.06 14.37
C VAL A 382 -7.96 10.65 14.15
N ALA A 383 -8.44 9.62 14.86
CA ALA A 383 -9.82 9.16 14.76
C ALA A 383 -10.83 10.26 15.16
N LEU A 384 -10.60 10.95 16.27
CA LEU A 384 -11.43 12.06 16.74
C LEU A 384 -11.39 13.25 15.78
N ALA A 385 -10.21 13.67 15.35
CA ALA A 385 -10.06 14.78 14.40
C ALA A 385 -10.79 14.48 13.08
N THR A 386 -10.65 13.26 12.57
CA THR A 386 -11.35 12.81 11.36
C THR A 386 -12.86 12.76 11.60
N GLY A 387 -13.31 12.20 12.72
CA GLY A 387 -14.72 12.10 13.10
C GLY A 387 -15.41 13.46 13.16
N MET A 388 -14.75 14.48 13.72
CA MET A 388 -15.27 15.85 13.75
C MET A 388 -15.48 16.41 12.34
N GLN A 389 -14.54 16.19 11.42
CA GLN A 389 -14.68 16.63 10.03
C GLN A 389 -15.86 15.95 9.33
N TYR A 390 -16.09 14.65 9.55
CA TYR A 390 -17.28 13.97 9.02
C TYR A 390 -18.57 14.47 9.67
N LEU A 391 -18.55 14.75 10.97
CA LEU A 391 -19.72 15.25 11.69
C LEU A 391 -20.12 16.66 11.21
N GLU A 392 -19.15 17.53 10.96
CA GLU A 392 -19.37 18.86 10.41
C GLU A 392 -19.96 18.80 8.99
N ASN A 393 -19.43 17.91 8.14
CA ASN A 393 -19.84 17.82 6.74
C ASN A 393 -21.09 16.97 6.51
N PHE A 394 -21.38 15.99 7.37
CA PHE A 394 -22.45 15.01 7.21
C PHE A 394 -23.17 14.68 8.54
N PRO A 395 -23.68 15.69 9.28
CA PRO A 395 -24.20 15.52 10.64
C PRO A 395 -25.33 14.49 10.76
N GLU A 396 -26.10 14.29 9.68
CA GLU A 396 -27.23 13.36 9.60
C GLU A 396 -26.83 11.89 9.36
N ARG A 397 -25.56 11.63 9.05
CA ARG A 397 -25.04 10.28 8.69
C ARG A 397 -23.98 9.75 9.65
N VAL A 398 -23.56 10.55 10.63
CA VAL A 398 -22.53 10.16 11.60
C VAL A 398 -23.20 9.59 12.85
N TYR A 399 -22.92 8.32 13.13
CA TYR A 399 -23.25 7.73 14.43
C TYR A 399 -22.33 8.33 15.52
N LYS A 400 -22.90 8.65 16.68
CA LYS A 400 -22.18 9.32 17.77
C LYS A 400 -22.01 8.35 18.92
N SER A 401 -20.83 7.78 19.03
CA SER A 401 -20.43 6.95 20.17
C SER A 401 -19.54 7.75 21.12
N MET A 402 -19.74 7.60 22.43
CA MET A 402 -18.91 8.24 23.46
C MET A 402 -17.69 7.40 23.85
N LEU A 403 -17.55 6.19 23.28
CA LEU A 403 -16.52 5.24 23.64
C LEU A 403 -15.08 5.78 23.43
N ILE A 404 -14.77 6.28 22.23
CA ILE A 404 -13.44 6.85 21.94
C ILE A 404 -13.16 8.11 22.79
N PRO A 405 -14.08 9.08 22.91
CA PRO A 405 -13.92 10.21 23.83
C PRO A 405 -13.58 9.80 25.27
N LEU A 406 -14.38 8.91 25.89
CA LEU A 406 -14.19 8.46 27.27
C LEU A 406 -12.83 7.80 27.47
N MET A 407 -12.43 6.93 26.55
CA MET A 407 -11.13 6.26 26.61
C MET A 407 -9.96 7.24 26.42
N THR A 408 -10.16 8.30 25.63
CA THR A 408 -9.15 9.34 25.41
C THR A 408 -8.91 10.17 26.67
N GLU A 409 -9.96 10.45 27.46
CA GLU A 409 -9.85 11.14 28.75
C GLU A 409 -8.94 10.37 29.72
N ASP A 410 -9.01 9.04 29.69
CA ASP A 410 -8.15 8.13 30.46
C ASP A 410 -6.78 7.85 29.80
N LYS A 411 -6.39 8.65 28.80
CA LYS A 411 -5.10 8.57 28.09
C LYS A 411 -4.88 7.23 27.39
N ARG A 412 -5.96 6.53 27.01
CA ARG A 412 -5.91 5.33 26.17
C ARG A 412 -5.98 5.76 24.71
N THR A 413 -4.83 5.95 24.07
CA THR A 413 -4.73 6.48 22.70
C THR A 413 -4.29 5.45 21.66
N GLY A 414 -4.29 4.17 22.01
CA GLY A 414 -3.98 3.06 21.09
C GLY A 414 -2.60 2.44 21.30
N GLU A 415 -1.97 2.01 20.21
CA GLU A 415 -0.63 1.39 20.24
C GLU A 415 0.43 2.33 20.82
N ALA A 416 0.33 3.63 20.55
CA ALA A 416 1.32 4.62 20.99
C ALA A 416 1.41 4.72 22.52
N SER A 417 0.27 4.61 23.22
CA SER A 417 0.17 4.57 24.68
C SER A 417 0.26 3.15 25.25
N GLN A 418 0.44 2.13 24.40
CA GLN A 418 0.36 0.70 24.76
C GLN A 418 -0.99 0.27 25.35
N LYS A 419 -2.03 1.12 25.25
CA LYS A 419 -3.38 0.90 25.75
C LYS A 419 -4.38 1.66 24.88
N GLY A 420 -5.34 0.94 24.30
CA GLY A 420 -6.45 1.47 23.52
C GLY A 420 -7.68 0.58 23.72
N PHE A 421 -8.30 0.11 22.63
CA PHE A 421 -9.25 -1.00 22.67
C PHE A 421 -8.61 -2.32 23.13
N TYR A 422 -7.30 -2.45 22.88
CA TYR A 422 -6.52 -3.59 23.35
C TYR A 422 -5.39 -3.14 24.29
N LYS A 423 -4.87 -4.10 25.05
CA LYS A 423 -3.61 -3.98 25.77
C LYS A 423 -2.47 -4.45 24.87
N TYR A 424 -1.32 -3.78 24.97
CA TYR A 424 -0.14 -4.09 24.16
C TYR A 424 1.02 -4.52 25.05
N GLU A 425 1.36 -5.80 24.99
CA GLU A 425 2.52 -6.37 25.67
C GLU A 425 3.67 -6.54 24.67
N GLY A 426 4.62 -5.60 24.68
CA GLY A 426 5.75 -5.60 23.75
C GLY A 426 5.35 -5.17 22.33
N LYS A 427 6.15 -5.54 21.32
CA LYS A 427 5.96 -5.04 19.95
C LYS A 427 4.71 -5.65 19.29
N ARG A 428 3.61 -4.88 19.26
CA ARG A 428 2.40 -5.04 18.43
C ARG A 428 1.48 -6.23 18.74
N LYS A 429 1.71 -6.96 19.82
CA LYS A 429 0.81 -8.05 20.23
C LYS A 429 -0.37 -7.46 21.01
N ALA A 430 -1.56 -7.51 20.43
CA ALA A 430 -2.79 -7.10 21.09
C ALA A 430 -3.34 -8.23 21.96
N SER A 431 -3.75 -7.91 23.18
CA SER A 431 -4.55 -8.76 24.05
C SER A 431 -5.87 -8.06 24.39
N PRO A 432 -6.99 -8.80 24.47
CA PRO A 432 -8.26 -8.24 24.94
C PRO A 432 -8.09 -7.59 26.31
N ASP A 433 -8.75 -6.46 26.52
CA ASP A 433 -8.73 -5.74 27.79
C ASP A 433 -10.11 -5.79 28.46
N PRO A 434 -10.24 -6.47 29.62
CA PRO A 434 -11.51 -6.52 30.38
C PRO A 434 -12.04 -5.14 30.80
N GLU A 435 -11.17 -4.12 30.91
CA GLU A 435 -11.59 -2.76 31.27
C GLU A 435 -12.45 -2.11 30.17
N ILE A 436 -12.46 -2.63 28.94
CA ILE A 436 -13.26 -2.08 27.84
C ILE A 436 -14.75 -2.17 28.15
N THR A 437 -15.20 -3.22 28.83
CA THR A 437 -16.61 -3.40 29.19
C THR A 437 -17.14 -2.21 30.00
N SER A 438 -16.36 -1.67 30.95
CA SER A 438 -16.81 -0.52 31.74
C SER A 438 -16.93 0.76 30.91
N TYR A 439 -16.05 0.98 29.93
CA TYR A 439 -16.17 2.11 29.00
C TYR A 439 -17.38 1.97 28.08
N VAL A 440 -17.70 0.74 27.65
CA VAL A 440 -18.87 0.45 26.83
C VAL A 440 -20.16 0.71 27.63
N GLU A 441 -20.24 0.24 28.87
CA GLU A 441 -21.38 0.51 29.75
C GLU A 441 -21.59 2.01 30.00
N GLU A 442 -20.50 2.75 30.24
CA GLU A 442 -20.56 4.20 30.41
C GLU A 442 -20.96 4.93 29.11
N SER A 443 -20.41 4.52 27.96
CA SER A 443 -20.79 5.04 26.63
C SER A 443 -22.29 4.87 26.38
N ARG A 444 -22.83 3.68 26.67
CA ARG A 444 -24.26 3.37 26.55
C ARG A 444 -25.12 4.24 27.47
N ARG A 445 -24.70 4.39 28.73
CA ARG A 445 -25.39 5.22 29.72
C ARG A 445 -25.51 6.68 29.26
N ILE A 446 -24.44 7.25 28.71
CA ILE A 446 -24.45 8.63 28.20
C ILE A 446 -25.31 8.74 26.93
N SER A 447 -25.22 7.76 26.04
CA SER A 447 -25.86 7.81 24.72
C SER A 447 -27.33 7.38 24.73
N GLY A 448 -27.82 6.82 25.85
CA GLY A 448 -29.17 6.26 25.96
C GLY A 448 -29.38 5.01 25.09
N ALA A 449 -28.31 4.36 24.66
CA ALA A 449 -28.36 3.15 23.83
C ALA A 449 -28.74 1.94 24.71
N THR A 450 -29.82 1.25 24.36
CA THR A 450 -30.20 -0.02 24.99
C THR A 450 -29.63 -1.18 24.20
N PRO A 451 -29.00 -2.17 24.86
CA PRO A 451 -28.57 -3.38 24.18
C PRO A 451 -29.74 -4.07 23.50
N ASP A 452 -29.49 -4.69 22.35
CA ASP A 452 -30.47 -5.56 21.72
C ASP A 452 -30.68 -6.79 22.62
N PRO A 453 -31.92 -7.30 22.75
CA PRO A 453 -32.17 -8.52 23.51
C PRO A 453 -31.40 -9.70 22.90
N GLU A 454 -30.77 -10.51 23.77
CA GLU A 454 -29.94 -11.66 23.42
C GLU A 454 -30.63 -12.71 22.53
#